data_AF-A0A957FT72-F1
#
_entry.id   AF-A0A957FT72-F1
#
_cell.length_a   1.000
_cell.length_b   1.000
_cell.length_c   1.000
_cell.angle_alpha   90.00
_cell.angle_beta   90.00
_cell.angle_gamma   90.00
#
_symmetry.space_group_name_H-M   'P 1'
#
loop_
_entity.id
_entity.type
_entity.pdbx_description
1 polymer ?
#
loop_
_entity_poly.entity_id
_entity_poly.type
_entity_poly.pdbx_seq_one_letter_code
_entity_poly.pdbx_strand_id
1 'polypeptide(L)'
;MNRVRHLFTSTLLVMLFFGISKITGLIRTRLVGDVFGTSPAFDAFTAANQLPELFYVLIAGGALAAAFIPVYSAYLTNERAREGLRLTQTVLTLVIIVLGAIAGVSALFAGQIAAVLTPSFPPEQQQLTAQLMRIIFIQT
;
A
#
# COMPACT_ATOMS: atom_id res chain seq x y z
N MET A 1 15.66 10.51 33.16
CA MET A 1 14.25 10.94 33.04
C MET A 1 13.83 11.40 31.62
N ASN A 2 14.68 12.05 30.82
CA ASN A 2 14.28 12.58 29.50
C ASN A 2 13.96 11.52 28.43
N ARG A 3 14.64 10.36 28.41
CA ARG A 3 14.35 9.29 27.42
C ARG A 3 12.94 8.70 27.56
N VAL A 4 12.46 8.50 28.78
CA VAL A 4 11.11 7.93 29.04
C VAL A 4 10.03 8.91 28.57
N ARG A 5 10.23 10.22 28.84
CA ARG A 5 9.32 11.27 28.39
C ARG A 5 9.29 11.39 26.86
N HIS A 6 10.46 11.33 26.20
CA HIS A 6 10.54 11.32 24.73
C HIS A 6 9.90 10.08 24.10
N LEU A 7 10.14 8.88 24.64
CA LEU A 7 9.50 7.65 24.17
C LEU A 7 7.97 7.72 24.31
N PHE A 8 7.48 8.27 25.43
CA PHE A 8 6.05 8.44 25.66
C PHE A 8 5.42 9.41 24.66
N THR A 9 6.04 10.56 24.41
CA THR A 9 5.54 11.55 23.44
C THR A 9 5.56 11.00 22.01
N SER A 10 6.64 10.34 21.59
CA SER A 10 6.73 9.73 20.26
C SER A 10 5.70 8.62 20.06
N THR A 11 5.49 7.76 21.06
CA THR A 11 4.49 6.70 21.00
C THR A 11 3.07 7.28 20.92
N LEU A 12 2.77 8.29 21.74
CA LEU A 12 1.47 8.95 21.75
C LEU A 12 1.17 9.63 20.41
N LEU A 13 2.17 10.25 19.82
CA LEU A 13 2.08 10.93 18.53
C LEU A 13 1.83 9.93 17.38
N VAL A 14 2.51 8.79 17.37
CA VAL A 14 2.26 7.70 16.41
C VAL A 14 0.85 7.14 16.59
N MET A 15 0.42 6.86 17.82
CA MET A 15 -0.94 6.37 18.10
C MET A 15 -2.01 7.36 17.64
N LEU A 16 -1.79 8.66 17.87
CA LEU A 16 -2.70 9.71 17.44
C LEU A 16 -2.82 9.76 15.91
N PHE A 17 -1.69 9.78 15.20
CA PHE A 17 -1.69 9.78 13.73
C PHE A 17 -2.33 8.51 13.16
N PHE A 18 -2.08 7.36 13.77
CA PHE A 18 -2.70 6.10 13.37
C PHE A 18 -4.22 6.13 13.59
N GLY A 19 -4.67 6.65 14.74
CA GLY A 19 -6.09 6.82 15.05
C GLY A 19 -6.80 7.76 14.06
N ILE A 20 -6.19 8.91 13.75
CA ILE A 20 -6.70 9.86 12.76
C ILE A 20 -6.81 9.16 11.39
N SER A 21 -5.77 8.45 10.95
CA SER A 21 -5.79 7.70 9.69
C SER A 21 -6.94 6.69 9.61
N LYS A 22 -7.20 5.95 10.70
CA LYS A 22 -8.33 5.01 10.80
C LYS A 22 -9.67 5.72 10.74
N ILE A 23 -9.85 6.84 11.44
CA ILE A 23 -11.09 7.62 11.42
C ILE A 23 -11.34 8.17 10.01
N THR A 24 -10.34 8.77 9.37
CA THR A 24 -10.45 9.26 7.99
C THR A 24 -10.79 8.14 7.01
N GLY A 25 -10.17 6.96 7.17
CA GLY A 25 -10.51 5.77 6.40
C GLY A 25 -11.95 5.32 6.61
N LEU A 26 -12.44 5.33 7.85
CA LEU A 26 -13.82 4.97 8.18
C LEU A 26 -14.83 5.96 7.58
N ILE A 27 -14.54 7.25 7.66
CA ILE A 27 -15.34 8.32 7.05
C ILE A 27 -15.38 8.14 5.53
N ARG A 28 -14.23 7.88 4.90
CA ARG A 28 -14.16 7.57 3.46
C ARG A 28 -15.06 6.39 3.12
N THR A 29 -14.96 5.28 3.85
CA THR A 29 -15.77 4.08 3.59
C THR A 29 -17.26 4.34 3.75
N ARG A 30 -17.67 5.14 4.75
CA ARG A 30 -19.07 5.55 4.91
C ARG A 30 -19.56 6.44 3.78
N LEU A 31 -18.82 7.50 3.45
CA LEU A 31 -19.19 8.43 2.37
C LEU A 31 -19.29 7.71 1.02
N VAL A 32 -18.36 6.80 0.76
CA VAL A 32 -18.39 5.98 -0.45
C VAL A 32 -19.57 5.00 -0.42
N GLY A 33 -19.87 4.38 0.73
CA GLY A 33 -21.06 3.55 0.91
C GLY A 33 -22.38 4.30 0.76
N ASP A 34 -22.46 5.56 1.20
CA ASP A 34 -23.67 6.38 1.10
C ASP A 34 -23.89 6.94 -0.31
N VAL A 35 -22.80 7.28 -1.03
CA VAL A 35 -22.86 7.83 -2.40
C VAL A 35 -23.02 6.73 -3.45
N PHE A 36 -22.36 5.59 -3.28
CA PHE A 36 -22.40 4.49 -4.25
C PHE A 36 -23.35 3.35 -3.84
N GLY A 37 -23.79 3.26 -2.58
CA GLY A 37 -24.56 2.11 -2.09
C GLY A 37 -23.77 0.80 -2.20
N THR A 38 -24.47 -0.35 -2.29
CA THR A 38 -23.90 -1.61 -2.80
C THR A 38 -23.88 -1.60 -4.33
N SER A 39 -23.17 -0.64 -4.93
CA SER A 39 -23.03 -0.60 -6.38
C SER A 39 -22.06 -1.70 -6.83
N PRO A 40 -22.43 -2.54 -7.80
CA PRO A 40 -21.53 -3.53 -8.39
C PRO A 40 -20.21 -2.92 -8.90
N ALA A 41 -20.24 -1.65 -9.31
CA ALA A 41 -19.05 -0.93 -9.75
C ALA A 41 -18.09 -0.59 -8.59
N PHE A 42 -18.62 -0.27 -7.40
CA PHE A 42 -17.80 0.01 -6.23
C PHE A 42 -17.12 -1.25 -5.69
N ASP A 43 -17.85 -2.36 -5.65
CA ASP A 43 -17.32 -3.66 -5.27
C ASP A 43 -16.24 -4.11 -6.26
N ALA A 44 -16.46 -3.89 -7.56
CA ALA A 44 -15.46 -4.16 -8.60
C ALA A 44 -14.18 -3.32 -8.43
N PHE A 45 -14.32 -2.03 -8.12
CA PHE A 45 -13.21 -1.12 -7.85
C PHE A 45 -12.44 -1.51 -6.57
N THR A 46 -13.15 -1.86 -5.50
CA THR A 46 -12.53 -2.26 -4.24
C THR A 46 -11.76 -3.58 -4.41
N ALA A 47 -12.35 -4.56 -5.10
CA ALA A 47 -11.65 -5.80 -5.45
C ALA A 47 -10.42 -5.52 -6.33
N ALA A 48 -10.53 -4.62 -7.30
CA ALA A 48 -9.42 -4.26 -8.18
C ALA A 48 -8.23 -3.62 -7.42
N ASN A 49 -8.48 -2.84 -6.37
CA ASN A 49 -7.44 -2.21 -5.56
C ASN A 49 -6.83 -3.12 -4.50
N GLN A 50 -7.43 -4.27 -4.21
CA GLN A 50 -7.00 -5.12 -3.09
C GLN A 50 -5.55 -5.63 -3.25
N LEU A 51 -5.16 -6.04 -4.46
CA LEU A 51 -3.79 -6.51 -4.73
C LEU A 51 -2.75 -5.38 -4.65
N PRO A 52 -2.94 -4.23 -5.34
CA PRO A 52 -2.07 -3.07 -5.16
C PRO A 52 -1.90 -2.67 -3.69
N GLU A 53 -3.00 -2.62 -2.94
CA GLU A 53 -2.97 -2.27 -1.52
C GLU A 53 -2.20 -3.30 -0.69
N LEU A 54 -2.36 -4.60 -1.00
CA LEU A 54 -1.57 -5.66 -0.37
C LEU A 54 -0.07 -5.49 -0.62
N PHE A 55 0.35 -5.24 -1.86
CA PHE A 55 1.76 -5.00 -2.18
C PHE A 55 2.30 -3.78 -1.47
N TYR A 56 1.54 -2.69 -1.44
CA TYR A 56 1.90 -1.49 -0.70
C TYR A 56 2.12 -1.77 0.79
N VAL A 57 1.17 -2.46 1.45
CA VAL A 57 1.29 -2.78 2.88
C VAL A 57 2.48 -3.70 3.15
N LEU A 58 2.71 -4.72 2.32
CA LEU A 58 3.82 -5.65 2.47
C LEU A 58 5.18 -4.97 2.30
N ILE A 59 5.33 -4.07 1.34
CA ILE A 59 6.59 -3.39 1.09
C ILE A 59 6.80 -2.24 2.06
N ALA A 60 5.86 -1.30 2.15
CA ALA A 60 6.02 -0.10 2.97
C ALA A 60 5.94 -0.42 4.47
N GLY A 61 4.91 -1.16 4.88
CA GLY A 61 4.66 -1.50 6.28
C GLY A 61 5.44 -2.72 6.77
N GLY A 62 5.77 -3.66 5.88
CA GLY A 62 6.52 -4.87 6.21
C GLY A 62 8.02 -4.70 5.95
N ALA A 63 8.44 -4.89 4.70
CA ALA A 63 9.85 -5.02 4.33
C ALA A 63 10.67 -3.75 4.63
N LEU A 64 10.20 -2.58 4.21
CA LEU A 64 10.91 -1.31 4.42
C LEU A 64 10.90 -0.91 5.90
N ALA A 65 9.74 -0.96 6.56
CA ALA A 65 9.68 -0.59 7.97
C ALA A 65 10.53 -1.52 8.87
N ALA A 66 10.55 -2.82 8.60
CA ALA A 66 11.28 -3.79 9.42
C ALA A 66 12.79 -3.85 9.12
N ALA A 67 13.20 -3.73 7.85
CA ALA A 67 14.60 -3.90 7.45
C ALA A 67 15.29 -2.59 7.06
N PHE A 68 14.62 -1.71 6.31
CA PHE A 68 15.24 -0.49 5.80
C PHE A 68 15.44 0.56 6.89
N ILE A 69 14.43 0.82 7.73
CA ILE A 69 14.50 1.85 8.78
C ILE A 69 15.66 1.60 9.76
N PRO A 70 15.84 0.40 10.35
CA PRO A 70 16.94 0.16 11.28
C PRO A 70 18.31 0.30 10.64
N VAL A 71 18.47 -0.21 9.41
CA VAL A 71 19.75 -0.14 8.68
C VAL A 71 20.08 1.31 8.32
N TYR A 72 19.13 2.06 7.77
CA TYR A 72 19.33 3.47 7.43
C TYR A 72 19.62 4.33 8.68
N SER A 73 18.92 4.07 9.78
CA SER A 73 19.17 4.74 11.07
C SER A 73 20.61 4.48 11.57
N ALA A 74 21.14 3.27 11.41
CA ALA A 74 22.52 2.95 11.75
C ALA A 74 23.55 3.71 10.90
N TYR A 75 23.25 4.02 9.63
CA TYR A 75 24.10 4.86 8.79
C TYR A 75 24.10 6.34 9.23
N LEU A 76 22.96 6.86 9.71
CA LEU A 76 22.85 8.22 10.21
C LEU A 76 23.64 8.41 11.53
N THR A 77 23.59 7.43 12.43
CA THR A 77 24.31 7.52 13.72
C THR A 77 25.83 7.46 13.58
N ASN A 78 26.35 6.92 12.48
CA ASN A 78 27.79 6.77 12.23
C ASN A 78 28.38 7.89 11.35
N GLU A 79 27.67 9.01 11.16
CA GLU A 79 28.03 10.12 10.26
C GLU A 79 28.28 9.72 8.78
N ARG A 80 27.87 8.51 8.39
CA ARG A 80 28.00 7.96 7.03
C ARG A 80 26.79 8.31 6.17
N ALA A 81 26.34 9.56 6.26
CA ALA A 81 25.12 10.03 5.59
C ALA A 81 25.17 9.82 4.06
N ARG A 82 26.35 9.96 3.43
CA ARG A 82 26.53 9.71 1.99
C ARG A 82 26.33 8.24 1.61
N GLU A 83 26.76 7.30 2.45
CA GLU A 83 26.58 5.86 2.22
C GLU A 83 25.12 5.47 2.45
N GLY A 84 24.48 6.06 3.48
CA GLY A 84 23.03 5.92 3.69
C GLY A 84 22.22 6.36 2.47
N LEU A 85 22.58 7.48 1.83
CA LEU A 85 21.90 7.93 0.60
C LEU A 85 22.05 6.92 -0.56
N ARG A 86 23.23 6.30 -0.72
CA ARG A 86 23.42 5.26 -1.74
C ARG A 86 22.56 4.02 -1.47
N LEU A 87 22.43 3.63 -0.20
CA LEU A 87 21.52 2.56 0.21
C LEU A 87 20.08 2.91 -0.18
N THR A 88 19.60 4.10 0.19
CA THR A 88 18.25 4.57 -0.17
C THR A 88 18.02 4.54 -1.66
N GLN A 89 18.95 5.05 -2.46
CA GLN A 89 18.85 5.04 -3.92
C GLN A 89 18.78 3.62 -4.48
N THR A 90 19.61 2.71 -3.98
CA THR A 90 19.64 1.31 -4.42
C THR A 90 18.32 0.61 -4.08
N VAL A 91 17.85 0.75 -2.84
CA VAL A 91 16.60 0.14 -2.37
C VAL A 91 15.41 0.72 -3.13
N LEU A 92 15.35 2.03 -3.31
CA LEU A 92 14.25 2.68 -4.05
C LEU A 92 14.21 2.22 -5.51
N THR A 93 15.37 2.13 -6.16
CA THR A 93 15.48 1.63 -7.54
C THR A 93 15.00 0.17 -7.63
N LEU A 94 15.42 -0.68 -6.70
CA LEU A 94 14.96 -2.07 -6.63
C LEU A 94 13.46 -2.17 -6.40
N VAL A 95 12.90 -1.39 -5.47
CA VAL A 95 11.46 -1.37 -5.19
C VAL A 95 10.68 -0.96 -6.43
N ILE A 96 11.11 0.10 -7.15
CA ILE A 96 10.46 0.54 -8.38
C ILE A 96 10.52 -0.54 -9.46
N ILE A 97 11.68 -1.17 -9.66
CA ILE A 97 11.84 -2.23 -10.68
C ILE A 97 10.97 -3.44 -10.35
N VAL A 98 10.98 -3.90 -9.10
CA VAL A 98 10.23 -5.08 -8.66
C VAL A 98 8.72 -4.80 -8.71
N LEU A 99 8.27 -3.67 -8.16
CA LEU A 99 6.86 -3.29 -8.21
C LEU A 99 6.39 -3.05 -9.64
N GLY A 100 7.17 -2.36 -10.46
CA GLY A 100 6.84 -2.13 -11.88
C GLY A 100 6.74 -3.45 -12.66
N ALA A 101 7.62 -4.41 -12.38
CA ALA A 101 7.53 -5.75 -12.98
C ALA A 101 6.28 -6.50 -12.52
N ILE A 102 5.99 -6.50 -11.21
CA ILE A 102 4.78 -7.13 -10.65
C ILE A 102 3.52 -6.50 -11.23
N ALA A 103 3.48 -5.17 -11.30
CA ALA A 103 2.37 -4.40 -11.86
C ALA A 103 2.16 -4.72 -13.35
N GLY A 104 3.23 -4.73 -14.15
CA GLY A 104 3.18 -5.09 -15.57
C GLY A 104 2.67 -6.52 -15.79
N VAL A 105 3.20 -7.49 -15.04
CA VAL A 105 2.74 -8.88 -15.09
C VAL A 105 1.27 -8.98 -14.66
N SER A 106 0.90 -8.33 -13.56
CA SER A 106 -0.48 -8.36 -13.04
C SER A 106 -1.47 -7.70 -14.01
N ALA A 107 -1.07 -6.65 -14.73
CA ALA A 107 -1.89 -6.02 -15.75
C ALA A 107 -2.15 -6.96 -16.94
N LEU A 108 -1.15 -7.74 -17.36
CA LEU A 108 -1.31 -8.76 -18.42
C LEU A 108 -2.30 -9.86 -18.00
N PHE A 109 -2.15 -10.37 -16.77
CA PHE A 109 -3.00 -11.44 -16.23
C PHE A 109 -4.25 -10.95 -15.48
N ALA A 110 -4.60 -9.66 -15.60
CA ALA A 110 -5.68 -9.03 -14.83
C ALA A 110 -7.04 -9.76 -14.97
N GLY A 111 -7.32 -10.35 -16.13
CA GLY A 111 -8.53 -11.13 -16.36
C GLY A 111 -8.58 -12.41 -15.52
N GLN A 112 -7.50 -13.20 -15.50
CA GLN A 112 -7.46 -14.41 -14.66
C GLN A 112 -7.42 -14.05 -13.17
N ILE A 113 -6.68 -13.01 -12.81
CA ILE A 113 -6.58 -12.54 -11.43
C ILE A 113 -7.96 -12.10 -10.92
N ALA A 114 -8.71 -11.31 -11.70
CA ALA A 114 -10.06 -10.89 -11.33
C ALA A 114 -11.00 -12.11 -11.14
N ALA A 115 -10.97 -13.09 -12.06
CA ALA A 115 -11.79 -14.29 -11.95
C ALA A 115 -11.49 -15.10 -10.67
N VAL A 116 -10.22 -15.19 -10.27
CA VAL A 116 -9.80 -15.89 -9.04
C VAL A 116 -10.15 -15.09 -7.78
N LEU A 117 -10.03 -13.77 -7.83
CA LEU A 117 -10.25 -12.89 -6.68
C LEU A 117 -11.75 -12.68 -6.38
N THR A 118 -12.60 -12.72 -7.42
CA THR A 118 -14.05 -12.46 -7.30
C THR A 118 -14.89 -13.58 -7.94
N PRO A 119 -14.81 -14.83 -7.47
CA PRO A 119 -15.53 -15.96 -8.07
C PRO A 119 -17.05 -15.87 -7.90
N SER A 120 -17.52 -15.11 -6.90
CA SER A 120 -18.93 -14.87 -6.61
C SER A 120 -19.56 -13.75 -7.45
N PHE A 121 -18.76 -12.97 -8.20
CA PHE A 121 -19.27 -11.85 -8.98
C PHE A 121 -19.89 -12.32 -10.31
N PRO A 122 -20.97 -11.68 -10.80
CA PRO A 122 -21.48 -11.91 -12.15
C PRO A 122 -20.39 -11.66 -13.21
N PRO A 123 -20.47 -12.32 -14.39
CA PRO A 123 -19.45 -12.18 -15.45
C PRO A 123 -19.20 -10.72 -15.88
N GLU A 124 -20.24 -9.90 -15.94
CA GLU A 124 -20.13 -8.47 -16.28
C GLU A 124 -19.32 -7.68 -15.22
N GLN A 125 -19.52 -8.00 -13.94
CA GLN A 125 -18.81 -7.36 -12.84
C GLN A 125 -17.35 -7.82 -12.79
N GLN A 126 -17.06 -9.10 -13.08
CA GLN A 126 -15.68 -9.60 -13.20
C GLN A 126 -14.92 -8.92 -14.35
N GLN A 127 -15.58 -8.69 -15.49
CA GLN A 127 -14.99 -7.95 -16.60
C GLN A 127 -14.67 -6.51 -16.21
N LEU A 128 -15.57 -5.85 -15.48
CA LEU A 128 -15.31 -4.51 -14.95
C LEU A 128 -14.13 -4.50 -13.97
N THR A 129 -14.05 -5.46 -13.04
CA THR A 129 -12.91 -5.62 -12.15
C THR A 129 -11.60 -5.80 -12.92
N ALA A 130 -11.59 -6.63 -13.96
CA ALA A 130 -10.40 -6.84 -14.79
C ALA A 130 -9.96 -5.56 -15.53
N GLN A 131 -10.90 -4.77 -16.04
CA GLN A 131 -10.61 -3.49 -16.69
C GLN A 131 -10.03 -2.48 -15.69
N LEU A 132 -10.67 -2.35 -14.53
CA LEU A 132 -10.19 -1.47 -13.45
C LEU A 132 -8.81 -1.90 -12.95
N MET A 133 -8.57 -3.20 -12.77
CA MET A 133 -7.26 -3.74 -12.39
C MET A 133 -6.16 -3.35 -13.37
N ARG A 134 -6.42 -3.45 -14.69
CA ARG A 134 -5.42 -3.04 -15.70
C ARG A 134 -5.03 -1.58 -15.55
N ILE A 135 -6.00 -0.70 -15.38
CA ILE A 135 -5.76 0.74 -15.22
C ILE A 135 -5.02 0.98 -13.89
N ILE A 136 -5.47 0.34 -12.81
CA ILE A 136 -4.91 0.52 -11.47
C ILE A 136 -3.46 0.02 -11.41
N PHE A 137 -3.14 -1.13 -12.00
CA PHE A 137 -1.75 -1.61 -12.02
C PHE A 137 -0.83 -0.72 -12.86
N ILE A 138 -1.31 -0.07 -13.91
CA ILE A 138 -0.46 0.81 -14.74
C ILE A 138 -0.24 2.18 -14.08
N GLN A 139 -1.22 2.69 -13.33
CA GLN A 139 -1.11 4.01 -12.68
C GLN A 139 -0.32 4.00 -11.35
N THR A 140 -0.12 2.84 -10.73
CA THR A 140 0.43 2.68 -9.38
C THR A 140 1.88 2.24 -9.41
#